data_AF-W0BEB8-F1
#
_entry.id   AF-W0BEB8-F1
#
_cell.length_a   1.000
_cell.length_b   1.000
_cell.length_c   1.000
_cell.angle_alpha   90.00
_cell.angle_beta   90.00
_cell.angle_gamma   90.00
#
_symmetry.space_group_name_H-M   'P 1'
#
loop_
_entity.id
_entity.type
_entity.pdbx_description
1 polymer ?
#
loop_
_entity_poly.entity_id
_entity_poly.type
_entity_poly.pdbx_seq_one_letter_code
_entity_poly.pdbx_strand_id
1 'polypeptide(L)'
;MKKILIYLIVMMGFSFTHAATTAIEIKPVTIDLHDQARLQRGARLYMNYCSGCHSLRYLRYNRMAEDLGLTTFDGSVDKDLLTNNLIFTTAKLYDPIEISMPAEDARQWFGKMPPDLTLSGRERGAAWLYTYLKSFYIDHTRPFGANNLLVPDVAMPNILAPLQGEVIAEKKKVKLASHMRQHSF
;
A
#
# COMPACT_ATOMS: atom_id res chain seq x y z
N MET A 1 -19.06 -48.01 -14.55
CA MET A 1 -19.60 -46.64 -14.70
C MET A 1 -20.23 -46.08 -13.42
N LYS A 2 -21.10 -46.79 -12.70
CA LYS A 2 -21.68 -46.32 -11.41
C LYS A 2 -20.64 -45.96 -10.32
N LYS A 3 -19.53 -46.69 -10.23
CA LYS A 3 -18.46 -46.40 -9.24
C LYS A 3 -17.69 -45.10 -9.53
N ILE A 4 -17.56 -44.72 -10.81
CA ILE A 4 -16.89 -43.48 -11.24
C ILE A 4 -17.78 -42.27 -10.94
N LEU A 5 -19.11 -42.43 -11.10
CA LEU A 5 -20.08 -41.39 -10.77
C LEU A 5 -20.11 -41.08 -9.25
N ILE A 6 -19.91 -42.09 -8.41
CA ILE A 6 -19.82 -41.92 -6.95
C ILE A 6 -18.54 -41.16 -6.55
N TYR A 7 -17.41 -41.41 -7.22
CA TYR A 7 -16.16 -40.68 -6.96
C TYR A 7 -16.24 -39.20 -7.36
N LEU A 8 -16.93 -38.87 -8.46
CA LEU A 8 -17.12 -37.48 -8.90
C LEU A 8 -18.02 -36.68 -7.94
N ILE A 9 -19.05 -37.31 -7.35
CA ILE A 9 -19.94 -36.66 -6.37
C ILE A 9 -19.22 -36.44 -5.03
N VAL A 10 -18.35 -37.37 -4.61
CA VAL A 10 -17.56 -37.24 -3.37
C VAL A 10 -16.49 -36.14 -3.49
N MET A 11 -15.88 -35.97 -4.67
CA MET A 11 -14.91 -34.87 -4.92
C MET A 11 -15.57 -33.48 -4.96
N MET A 12 -16.86 -33.39 -5.26
CA MET A 12 -17.62 -32.14 -5.29
C MET A 12 -18.10 -31.69 -3.90
N GLY A 13 -17.90 -32.53 -2.88
CA GLY A 13 -18.22 -32.24 -1.47
C GLY A 13 -17.12 -31.52 -0.68
N PHE A 14 -15.99 -31.17 -1.32
CA PHE A 14 -14.97 -30.34 -0.67
C PHE A 14 -15.52 -28.92 -0.52
N SER A 15 -16.17 -28.71 0.61
CA SER A 15 -16.87 -27.49 0.97
C SER A 15 -15.92 -26.29 0.89
N PHE A 16 -16.35 -25.23 0.22
CA PHE A 16 -15.74 -23.91 0.33
C PHE A 16 -15.84 -23.46 1.79
N THR A 17 -14.81 -23.74 2.60
CA THR A 17 -14.60 -23.05 3.86
C THR A 17 -14.31 -21.59 3.52
N HIS A 18 -15.33 -20.75 3.52
CA HIS A 18 -15.14 -19.30 3.54
C HIS A 18 -14.51 -18.98 4.90
N ALA A 19 -13.19 -18.84 4.93
CA ALA A 19 -12.54 -18.12 6.01
C ALA A 19 -13.18 -16.72 6.02
N ALA A 20 -13.97 -16.43 7.06
CA ALA A 20 -14.46 -15.09 7.30
C ALA A 20 -13.24 -14.21 7.63
N THR A 21 -12.56 -13.73 6.60
CA THR A 21 -11.71 -12.55 6.75
C THR A 21 -12.67 -11.45 7.14
N THR A 22 -12.55 -10.96 8.37
CA THR A 22 -13.24 -9.74 8.78
C THR A 22 -12.74 -8.66 7.83
N ALA A 23 -13.52 -8.36 6.79
CA ALA A 23 -13.15 -7.35 5.81
C ALA A 23 -12.99 -6.04 6.56
N ILE A 24 -11.76 -5.52 6.59
CA ILE A 24 -11.49 -4.22 7.20
C ILE A 24 -12.25 -3.18 6.41
N GLU A 25 -13.00 -2.33 7.12
CA GLU A 25 -13.71 -1.21 6.54
C GLU A 25 -12.73 -0.26 5.84
N ILE A 26 -12.94 -0.02 4.55
CA ILE A 26 -12.16 0.96 3.79
C ILE A 26 -12.57 2.36 4.27
N LYS A 27 -11.61 3.10 4.82
CA LYS A 27 -11.85 4.46 5.30
C LYS A 27 -11.98 5.41 4.11
N PRO A 28 -13.06 6.20 4.02
CA PRO A 28 -13.24 7.15 2.94
C PRO A 28 -12.20 8.28 3.02
N VAL A 29 -11.78 8.78 1.87
CA VAL A 29 -10.88 9.94 1.75
C VAL A 29 -11.36 10.89 0.67
N THR A 30 -11.19 12.18 0.93
CA THR A 30 -11.44 13.24 -0.06
C THR A 30 -10.13 13.63 -0.73
N ILE A 31 -10.08 13.51 -2.05
CA ILE A 31 -8.91 13.85 -2.86
C ILE A 31 -9.22 15.10 -3.68
N ASP A 32 -8.30 16.05 -3.63
CA ASP A 32 -8.28 17.23 -4.49
C ASP A 32 -6.92 17.25 -5.21
N LEU A 33 -6.96 17.12 -6.53
CA LEU A 33 -5.76 17.13 -7.38
C LEU A 33 -5.31 18.55 -7.74
N HIS A 34 -6.03 19.58 -7.30
CA HIS A 34 -5.67 20.98 -7.47
C HIS A 34 -5.06 21.61 -6.19
N ASP A 35 -5.14 20.92 -5.05
CA ASP A 35 -4.47 21.35 -3.82
C ASP A 35 -2.96 21.06 -3.89
N GLN A 36 -2.23 22.03 -4.44
CA GLN A 36 -0.78 21.95 -4.61
C GLN A 36 -0.03 21.71 -3.31
N ALA A 37 -0.48 22.31 -2.20
CA ALA A 37 0.16 22.11 -0.91
C ALA A 37 0.03 20.66 -0.44
N ARG A 38 -1.12 20.01 -0.66
CA ARG A 38 -1.30 18.57 -0.38
C ARG A 38 -0.45 17.70 -1.29
N LEU A 39 -0.39 18.01 -2.57
CA LEU A 39 0.43 17.25 -3.53
C LEU A 39 1.92 17.34 -3.16
N GLN A 40 2.43 18.53 -2.83
CA GLN A 40 3.82 18.72 -2.39
C GLN A 40 4.13 17.95 -1.10
N ARG A 41 3.21 17.94 -0.11
CA ARG A 41 3.36 17.09 1.09
C ARG A 41 3.39 15.60 0.74
N GLY A 42 2.54 15.17 -0.19
CA GLY A 42 2.52 13.79 -0.68
C GLY A 42 3.82 13.39 -1.37
N ALA A 43 4.35 14.24 -2.26
CA ALA A 43 5.63 14.04 -2.93
C ALA A 43 6.78 13.98 -1.91
N ARG A 44 6.81 14.89 -0.93
CA ARG A 44 7.79 14.84 0.16
C ARG A 44 7.72 13.52 0.92
N LEU A 45 6.52 13.08 1.34
CA LEU A 45 6.38 11.81 2.05
C LEU A 45 6.83 10.62 1.19
N TYR A 46 6.45 10.60 -0.08
CA TYR A 46 6.90 9.57 -1.01
C TYR A 46 8.43 9.51 -1.12
N MET A 47 9.08 10.66 -1.34
CA MET A 47 10.54 10.70 -1.52
C MET A 47 11.32 10.40 -0.25
N ASN A 48 10.76 10.62 0.93
CA ASN A 48 11.44 10.38 2.20
C ASN A 48 11.19 8.97 2.76
N TYR A 49 10.03 8.35 2.46
CA TYR A 49 9.62 7.10 3.09
C TYR A 49 9.35 5.94 2.12
N CYS A 50 9.14 6.22 0.83
CA CYS A 50 8.71 5.22 -0.15
C CYS A 50 9.75 4.97 -1.24
N SER A 51 10.38 6.03 -1.77
CA SER A 51 11.26 5.98 -2.95
C SER A 51 12.49 5.08 -2.79
N GLY A 52 12.94 4.83 -1.55
CA GLY A 52 14.04 3.91 -1.29
C GLY A 52 13.73 2.46 -1.64
N CYS A 53 12.44 2.08 -1.66
CA CYS A 53 11.99 0.71 -1.98
C CYS A 53 11.07 0.65 -3.21
N HIS A 54 10.32 1.70 -3.51
CA HIS A 54 9.32 1.74 -4.55
C HIS A 54 9.67 2.73 -5.66
N SER A 55 9.40 2.36 -6.91
CA SER A 55 9.54 3.25 -8.07
C SER A 55 8.22 3.89 -8.48
N LEU A 56 8.32 5.01 -9.19
CA LEU A 56 7.28 5.54 -10.06
C LEU A 56 7.84 5.58 -11.48
N ARG A 57 8.19 4.41 -12.05
CA ARG A 57 9.00 4.31 -13.26
C ARG A 57 8.39 4.96 -14.52
N TYR A 58 7.07 5.20 -14.54
CA TYR A 58 6.40 5.92 -15.63
C TYR A 58 6.23 7.43 -15.36
N LEU A 59 6.72 7.94 -14.23
CA LEU A 59 6.74 9.36 -13.89
C LEU A 59 8.18 9.89 -13.93
N ARG A 60 8.39 11.01 -14.65
CA ARG A 60 9.67 11.72 -14.69
C ARG A 60 9.69 12.88 -13.69
N TYR A 61 10.86 13.21 -13.18
CA TYR A 61 11.03 14.29 -12.20
C TYR A 61 10.51 15.64 -12.69
N ASN A 62 10.77 16.01 -13.95
CA ASN A 62 10.29 17.26 -14.54
C ASN A 62 8.76 17.33 -14.55
N ARG A 63 8.10 16.23 -14.93
CA ARG A 63 6.65 16.18 -15.00
C ARG A 63 6.02 16.29 -13.61
N MET A 64 6.61 15.57 -12.64
CA MET A 64 6.21 15.71 -11.25
C MET A 64 6.39 17.16 -10.77
N ALA A 65 7.48 17.83 -11.11
CA ALA A 65 7.71 19.23 -10.73
C ALA A 65 6.65 20.18 -11.30
N GLU A 66 6.29 20.03 -12.57
CA GLU A 66 5.20 20.77 -13.21
C GLU A 66 3.86 20.55 -12.50
N ASP A 67 3.51 19.29 -12.22
CA ASP A 67 2.26 18.92 -11.56
C ASP A 67 2.20 19.45 -10.12
N LEU A 68 3.35 19.61 -9.46
CA LEU A 68 3.52 20.17 -8.12
C LEU A 68 3.64 21.70 -8.09
N GLY A 69 3.63 22.37 -9.25
CA GLY A 69 3.81 23.82 -9.35
C GLY A 69 5.20 24.30 -8.92
N LEU A 70 6.23 23.45 -9.02
CA LEU A 70 7.63 23.81 -8.75
C LEU A 70 8.24 24.48 -9.99
N THR A 71 7.69 25.64 -10.34
CA THR A 71 8.05 26.39 -11.55
C THR A 71 8.47 27.82 -11.23
N THR A 72 9.39 28.35 -12.02
CA THR A 72 9.81 29.75 -12.01
C THR A 72 8.75 30.65 -12.66
N PHE A 73 8.94 31.98 -12.58
CA PHE A 73 8.00 32.96 -13.13
C PHE A 73 7.79 32.85 -14.65
N ASP A 74 8.79 32.36 -15.39
CA ASP A 74 8.71 32.11 -16.84
C ASP A 74 8.02 30.78 -17.19
N GLY A 75 7.54 30.03 -16.20
CA GLY A 75 6.86 28.74 -16.36
C GLY A 75 7.79 27.54 -16.55
N SER A 76 9.11 27.71 -16.49
CA SER A 76 10.04 26.59 -16.51
C SER A 76 10.17 25.92 -15.14
N VAL A 77 10.66 24.67 -15.09
CA VAL A 77 10.84 23.95 -13.82
C VAL A 77 11.96 24.60 -13.00
N ASP A 78 11.68 24.88 -11.73
CA ASP A 78 12.69 25.29 -10.76
C ASP A 78 13.57 24.08 -10.39
N LYS A 79 14.70 23.97 -11.08
CA LYS A 79 15.61 22.82 -10.97
C LYS A 79 16.24 22.72 -9.59
N ASP A 80 16.58 23.85 -8.98
CA ASP A 80 17.26 23.85 -7.69
C ASP A 80 16.28 23.45 -6.60
N LEU A 81 15.05 23.98 -6.64
CA LEU A 81 13.99 23.60 -5.70
C LEU A 81 13.66 22.11 -5.83
N LEU A 82 13.52 21.59 -7.06
CA LEU A 82 13.26 20.18 -7.29
C LEU A 82 14.40 19.30 -6.81
N THR A 83 15.64 19.59 -7.24
CA THR A 83 16.79 18.74 -6.97
C THR A 83 17.10 18.69 -5.48
N ASN A 84 17.13 19.84 -4.81
CA ASN A 84 17.49 19.93 -3.40
C ASN A 84 16.46 19.28 -2.45
N ASN A 85 15.21 19.11 -2.89
CA ASN A 85 14.11 18.66 -2.02
C ASN A 85 13.49 17.31 -2.39
N LEU A 86 13.63 16.85 -3.64
CA LEU A 86 12.93 15.66 -4.12
C LEU A 86 13.83 14.70 -4.93
N ILE A 87 15.06 15.09 -5.27
CA ILE A 87 16.03 14.20 -5.93
C ILE A 87 17.18 13.91 -4.98
N PHE A 88 17.10 12.80 -4.25
CA PHE A 88 18.14 12.37 -3.30
C PHE A 88 19.14 11.38 -3.89
N THR A 89 19.18 11.28 -5.21
CA THR A 89 20.05 10.39 -5.97
C THR A 89 20.82 11.19 -7.03
N THR A 90 21.56 10.51 -7.90
CA THR A 90 22.22 11.12 -9.07
C THR A 90 21.31 11.25 -10.29
N ALA A 91 20.00 11.03 -10.13
CA ALA A 91 19.02 11.13 -11.21
C ALA A 91 18.94 12.56 -11.77
N LYS A 92 18.68 12.66 -13.06
CA LYS A 92 18.51 13.93 -13.77
C LYS A 92 17.04 14.32 -13.85
N LEU A 93 16.81 15.59 -14.18
CA LEU A 93 15.49 16.20 -14.31
C LEU A 93 14.52 15.38 -15.20
N TYR A 94 15.00 14.80 -16.28
CA TYR A 94 14.16 14.04 -17.22
C TYR A 94 14.17 12.54 -16.96
N ASP A 95 14.88 12.05 -15.94
CA ASP A 95 14.92 10.63 -15.62
C ASP A 95 13.60 10.18 -14.96
N PRO A 96 13.22 8.90 -15.13
CA PRO A 96 12.16 8.30 -14.35
C PRO A 96 12.54 8.20 -12.86
N ILE A 97 11.53 8.12 -11.99
CA ILE A 97 11.74 7.88 -10.57
C ILE A 97 11.92 6.38 -10.35
N GLU A 98 13.18 5.95 -10.36
CA GLU A 98 13.59 4.55 -10.15
C GLU A 98 14.01 4.28 -8.70
N ILE A 99 14.06 3.01 -8.35
CA ILE A 99 14.66 2.55 -7.09
C ILE A 99 16.15 2.31 -7.29
N SER A 100 16.96 2.63 -6.27
CA SER A 100 18.39 2.30 -6.28
C SER A 100 18.68 0.87 -5.80
N MET A 101 17.69 0.19 -5.24
CA MET A 101 17.84 -1.16 -4.68
C MET A 101 17.95 -2.21 -5.80
N PRO A 102 19.05 -3.00 -5.85
CA PRO A 102 19.17 -4.12 -6.77
C PRO A 102 18.13 -5.21 -6.51
N ALA A 103 17.79 -5.97 -7.54
CA ALA A 103 16.69 -6.93 -7.45
C ALA A 103 17.03 -8.17 -6.60
N GLU A 104 18.30 -8.54 -6.58
CA GLU A 104 18.88 -9.57 -5.72
C GLU A 104 18.75 -9.21 -4.24
N ASP A 105 19.11 -7.97 -3.87
CA ASP A 105 19.02 -7.47 -2.50
C ASP A 105 17.56 -7.40 -2.05
N ALA A 106 16.66 -6.93 -2.92
CA ALA A 106 15.23 -6.90 -2.62
C ALA A 106 14.66 -8.30 -2.33
N ARG A 107 15.06 -9.31 -3.11
CA ARG A 107 14.66 -10.71 -2.85
C ARG A 107 15.28 -11.24 -1.56
N GLN A 108 16.53 -10.90 -1.28
CA GLN A 108 17.21 -11.34 -0.07
C GLN A 108 16.59 -10.73 1.20
N TRP A 109 16.24 -9.43 1.17
CA TRP A 109 15.75 -8.71 2.34
C TRP A 109 14.24 -8.83 2.53
N PHE A 110 13.45 -8.79 1.45
CA PHE A 110 11.98 -8.76 1.53
C PHE A 110 11.30 -10.03 0.99
N GLY A 111 12.08 -10.99 0.46
CA GLY A 111 11.55 -12.21 -0.17
C GLY A 111 10.95 -11.99 -1.56
N LYS A 112 10.76 -10.73 -1.98
CA LYS A 112 10.24 -10.35 -3.30
C LYS A 112 10.64 -8.91 -3.64
N MET A 113 10.54 -8.57 -4.92
CA MET A 113 10.64 -7.18 -5.34
C MET A 113 9.47 -6.36 -4.78
N PRO A 114 9.73 -5.20 -4.15
CA PRO A 114 8.69 -4.21 -3.94
C PRO A 114 8.04 -3.81 -5.27
N PRO A 115 6.71 -3.64 -5.32
CA PRO A 115 6.02 -3.25 -6.54
C PRO A 115 6.32 -1.81 -6.93
N ASP A 116 6.27 -1.53 -8.23
CA ASP A 116 6.17 -0.17 -8.74
C ASP A 116 4.82 0.44 -8.37
N LEU A 117 4.81 1.71 -7.96
CA LEU A 117 3.63 2.38 -7.45
C LEU A 117 3.00 3.35 -8.45
N THR A 118 3.52 3.49 -9.68
CA THR A 118 3.08 4.51 -10.64
C THR A 118 1.57 4.48 -10.85
N LEU A 119 0.97 3.29 -10.95
CA LEU A 119 -0.47 3.12 -11.20
C LEU A 119 -1.25 2.66 -9.98
N SER A 120 -0.62 2.52 -8.80
CA SER A 120 -1.28 1.97 -7.61
C SER A 120 -2.50 2.79 -7.17
N GLY A 121 -2.45 4.11 -7.33
CA GLY A 121 -3.60 4.99 -7.06
C GLY A 121 -4.79 4.71 -7.97
N ARG A 122 -4.56 4.34 -9.24
CA ARG A 122 -5.59 4.00 -10.22
C ARG A 122 -6.08 2.57 -10.06
N GLU A 123 -5.18 1.63 -9.78
CA GLU A 123 -5.50 0.21 -9.60
C GLU A 123 -6.33 -0.03 -8.34
N ARG A 124 -5.97 0.61 -7.22
CA ARG A 124 -6.55 0.31 -5.90
C ARG A 124 -7.48 1.39 -5.37
N GLY A 125 -7.30 2.63 -5.83
CA GLY A 125 -8.01 3.80 -5.32
C GLY A 125 -7.36 4.41 -4.07
N ALA A 126 -7.56 5.71 -3.88
CA ALA A 126 -6.95 6.47 -2.78
C ALA A 126 -7.41 6.00 -1.39
N ALA A 127 -8.68 5.62 -1.25
CA ALA A 127 -9.23 5.12 0.01
C ALA A 127 -8.58 3.80 0.45
N TRP A 128 -8.28 2.92 -0.51
CA TRP A 128 -7.54 1.69 -0.25
C TRP A 128 -6.11 1.98 0.20
N LEU A 129 -5.39 2.86 -0.51
CA LEU A 129 -4.01 3.23 -0.15
C LEU A 129 -3.93 3.86 1.24
N TYR A 130 -4.85 4.78 1.55
CA TYR A 130 -4.96 5.39 2.86
C TYR A 130 -5.22 4.33 3.94
N THR A 131 -6.20 3.45 3.71
CA THR A 131 -6.55 2.39 4.67
C THR A 131 -5.38 1.44 4.87
N TYR A 132 -4.70 1.02 3.79
CA TYR A 132 -3.52 0.16 3.84
C TYR A 132 -2.42 0.76 4.72
N LEU A 133 -2.03 2.02 4.48
CA LEU A 133 -0.99 2.71 5.23
C LEU A 133 -1.36 2.97 6.70
N LYS A 134 -2.66 3.02 7.02
CA LYS A 134 -3.18 3.21 8.38
C LYS A 134 -3.50 1.90 9.11
N SER A 135 -3.34 0.75 8.46
CA SER A 135 -3.70 -0.57 9.00
C SER A 135 -2.50 -1.37 9.53
N PHE A 136 -1.31 -0.76 9.58
CA PHE A 136 -0.14 -1.39 10.20
C PHE A 136 -0.27 -1.41 11.72
N TYR A 137 0.11 -2.53 12.32
CA TYR A 137 0.18 -2.72 13.77
C TYR A 137 1.40 -3.56 14.15
N ILE A 138 1.82 -3.48 15.41
CA ILE A 138 2.97 -4.24 15.94
C ILE A 138 2.65 -5.73 15.96
N ASP A 139 3.58 -6.51 15.40
CA ASP A 139 3.55 -7.96 15.42
C ASP A 139 4.98 -8.50 15.44
N HIS A 140 5.49 -8.80 16.64
CA HIS A 140 6.85 -9.31 16.84
C HIS A 140 7.08 -10.71 16.26
N THR A 141 6.03 -11.39 15.78
CA THR A 141 6.18 -12.67 15.08
C THR A 141 6.60 -12.50 13.62
N ARG A 142 6.52 -11.28 13.08
CA ARG A 142 6.88 -10.96 11.69
C ARG A 142 8.33 -10.48 11.58
N PRO A 143 9.00 -10.68 10.43
CA PRO A 143 10.40 -10.28 10.23
C PRO A 143 10.68 -8.79 10.51
N PHE A 144 9.72 -7.92 10.24
CA PHE A 144 9.84 -6.46 10.43
C PHE A 144 9.11 -5.94 11.67
N GLY A 145 8.68 -6.83 12.57
CA GLY A 145 7.99 -6.46 13.81
C GLY A 145 6.61 -5.81 13.61
N ALA A 146 6.05 -5.88 12.40
CA ALA A 146 4.76 -5.30 12.05
C ALA A 146 3.99 -6.20 11.08
N ASN A 147 2.67 -6.07 11.12
CA ASN A 147 1.74 -6.73 10.20
C ASN A 147 0.63 -5.74 9.80
N ASN A 148 -0.26 -6.13 8.90
CA ASN A 148 -1.29 -5.24 8.36
C ASN A 148 -2.67 -5.90 8.38
N LEU A 149 -3.67 -5.17 8.87
CA LEU A 149 -5.04 -5.71 8.97
C LEU A 149 -5.73 -5.87 7.59
N LEU A 150 -5.40 -5.02 6.62
CA LEU A 150 -5.99 -5.04 5.28
C LEU A 150 -5.31 -6.06 4.37
N VAL A 151 -3.99 -6.23 4.52
CA VAL A 151 -3.18 -7.23 3.79
C VAL A 151 -2.39 -8.05 4.81
N PRO A 152 -2.96 -9.13 5.35
CA PRO A 152 -2.29 -9.98 6.32
C PRO A 152 -0.97 -10.54 5.79
N ASP A 153 0.00 -10.71 6.68
CA ASP A 153 1.32 -11.30 6.41
C ASP A 153 2.16 -10.53 5.39
N VAL A 154 1.88 -9.23 5.22
CA VAL A 154 2.60 -8.38 4.28
C VAL A 154 4.10 -8.33 4.59
N ALA A 155 4.91 -8.37 3.55
CA ALA A 155 6.37 -8.27 3.64
C ALA A 155 6.89 -6.83 3.76
N MET A 156 5.98 -5.85 3.84
CA MET A 156 6.34 -4.43 3.92
C MET A 156 6.53 -4.04 5.39
N PRO A 157 7.65 -3.39 5.76
CA PRO A 157 7.79 -2.81 7.09
C PRO A 157 6.82 -1.64 7.31
N ASN A 158 6.54 -1.28 8.57
CA ASN A 158 5.78 -0.08 8.88
C ASN A 158 6.67 1.18 8.75
N ILE A 159 6.87 1.63 7.51
CA ILE A 159 7.70 2.79 7.16
C ILE A 159 7.19 4.11 7.79
N LEU A 160 5.90 4.21 8.14
CA LEU A 160 5.33 5.41 8.77
C LEU A 160 5.34 5.36 10.31
N ALA A 161 5.92 4.33 10.94
CA ALA A 161 5.99 4.22 12.39
C ALA A 161 6.58 5.47 13.08
N PRO A 162 7.66 6.12 12.57
CA PRO A 162 8.19 7.34 13.17
C PRO A 162 7.19 8.53 13.18
N LEU A 163 6.19 8.51 12.31
CA LEU A 163 5.17 9.56 12.19
C LEU A 163 3.88 9.23 12.95
N GLN A 164 3.58 7.94 13.11
CA GLN A 164 2.31 7.47 13.67
C GLN A 164 2.44 6.96 15.11
N GLY A 165 3.66 6.67 15.55
CA GLY A 165 3.92 5.94 16.78
C GLY A 165 3.63 4.45 16.64
N GLU A 166 3.70 3.76 17.77
CA GLU A 166 3.41 2.34 17.89
C GLU A 166 1.89 2.09 17.91
N VAL A 167 1.40 1.23 17.00
CA VAL A 167 -0.01 0.86 16.91
C VAL A 167 -0.19 -0.57 17.41
N ILE A 168 -0.97 -0.75 18.47
CA ILE A 168 -1.26 -2.06 19.05
C ILE A 168 -2.67 -2.49 18.62
N ALA A 169 -2.79 -3.70 18.07
CA ALA A 169 -4.09 -4.25 17.66
C ALA A 169 -4.88 -4.75 18.88
N GLU A 170 -6.03 -4.12 19.16
CA GLU A 170 -6.97 -4.58 20.17
C GLU A 170 -7.89 -5.67 19.62
N LYS A 171 -7.76 -6.90 20.13
CA LYS A 171 -8.67 -8.00 19.80
C LYS A 171 -9.94 -7.89 20.63
N LYS A 172 -10.98 -7.23 20.10
CA LYS A 172 -12.31 -7.27 20.72
C LYS A 172 -12.93 -8.65 20.52
N LYS A 173 -13.21 -9.36 21.62
CA LYS A 173 -14.03 -10.58 21.58
C LYS A 173 -15.46 -10.20 21.19
N VAL A 174 -15.83 -10.41 19.94
CA VAL A 174 -17.23 -10.29 19.51
C VAL A 174 -17.99 -11.46 20.15
N LYS A 175 -18.82 -11.18 21.17
CA LYS A 175 -19.84 -12.16 21.60
C LYS A 175 -20.81 -12.30 20.44
N LEU A 176 -20.79 -13.44 19.75
CA LEU A 176 -21.89 -13.79 18.85
C LEU A 176 -23.16 -13.86 19.70
N ALA A 177 -24.04 -12.87 19.55
CA ALA A 177 -25.38 -12.97 20.08
C ALA A 177 -26.10 -14.07 19.29
N SER A 178 -26.36 -15.20 19.95
CA SER A 178 -27.20 -16.27 19.43
C SER A 178 -28.63 -15.76 19.27
N HIS A 179 -28.92 -15.11 18.15
CA HIS A 179 -30.29 -14.77 17.79
C HIS A 179 -30.93 -15.98 17.09
N MET A 180 -31.13 -17.06 17.86
CA MET A 180 -32.11 -18.08 17.50
C MET A 180 -33.50 -17.48 17.67
N ARG A 181 -34.01 -16.83 16.63
CA ARG A 181 -35.46 -16.64 16.48
C ARG A 181 -36.03 -18.01 16.13
N GLN A 182 -36.51 -18.72 17.15
CA GLN A 182 -37.42 -19.84 16.98
C GLN A 182 -38.70 -19.29 16.34
N HIS A 183 -38.83 -19.47 15.03
CA HIS A 183 -40.14 -19.53 14.41
C HIS A 183 -40.68 -20.94 14.66
N SER A 184 -41.56 -21.04 15.65
CA SER A 184 -42.41 -22.21 15.87
C SER A 184 -43.83 -21.81 15.48
N PHE A 185 -44.32 -22.49 14.43
CA PHE A 185 -45.71 -22.73 13.99
C PHE A 185 -46.69 -21.55 13.92
#